data_AF-A0A2H3GII4-F1
#
_entry.id   AF-A0A2H3GII4-F1
#
_cell.length_a   1.000
_cell.length_b   1.000
_cell.length_c   1.000
_cell.angle_alpha   90.00
_cell.angle_beta   90.00
_cell.angle_gamma   90.00
#
_symmetry.space_group_name_H-M   'P 1'
#
loop_
_entity.id
_entity.type
_entity.pdbx_description
1 polymer ?
#
loop_
_entity_poly.entity_id
_entity_poly.type
_entity_poly.pdbx_seq_one_letter_code
_entity_poly.pdbx_strand_id
1 'polypeptide(L)'
;MNLGLSYGHCSHSPCPAGFQSPNLVRCGACQTVKYCGKPHQKADRPRHKVQCIPIKQTKDKVTEEEAKLRANPGDDTNGNPFDHSVGLFWFFKSTRPHMQARHDYISAILNVRTGEAVEIALKESLDLLRLCRGDNLGVRSQVPALYLRLGRDQEAYDFIKWYAVKGDSKYDWRGMSLPFLDLQGEDAFEAVIEKPYYYDISFKMALMLIKIRLMKDLESLQGFLQKKPNATGEERYDYVQEEAMSDILLQRADIVAKDDYKDLIAELKRQVLQLYKMVKEDTSGRALRTRTSAAPSPRAAKCTSYTIINTRGTGEIQGPSAGFRTMNSQITSQVPGGKIYNTVYLAGYDQNSAQGTQDIIREVKSVLASNPSECFILEGYSQGAAATVNALSQLTGSAGDAVKGVFLIGDPLHKSGLACNVDNNGGTTTKNVNGLEAFGGAGIPQNWISRTLDVCIFGDGVCDTTHGFGINAQHLQYPNDAATQNLGTTFVVKKLNG
;
A
#
# COMPACT_ATOMS: atom_id res chain seq x y z
N MET A 1 5.44 25.43 -4.42
CA MET A 1 4.98 24.69 -5.62
C MET A 1 3.84 23.77 -5.24
N ASN A 2 2.83 23.59 -6.09
CA ASN A 2 1.68 22.75 -5.79
C ASN A 2 1.57 21.66 -6.87
N LEU A 3 1.71 20.38 -6.47
CA LEU A 3 1.82 19.23 -7.38
C LEU A 3 0.47 18.76 -7.95
N GLY A 4 -0.33 19.72 -8.40
CA GLY A 4 -1.66 19.46 -8.94
C GLY A 4 -2.73 19.16 -7.89
N LEU A 5 -2.45 19.34 -6.60
CA LEU A 5 -3.51 19.41 -5.60
C LEU A 5 -4.13 20.80 -5.63
N SER A 6 -5.45 20.88 -5.71
CA SER A 6 -6.13 22.16 -5.52
C SER A 6 -5.94 22.58 -4.05
N TYR A 7 -5.24 23.70 -3.81
CA TYR A 7 -5.14 24.34 -2.49
C TYR A 7 -5.82 25.71 -2.49
N GLY A 8 -6.75 25.95 -1.56
CA GLY A 8 -7.47 27.22 -1.53
C GLY A 8 -8.45 27.43 -2.69
N HIS A 9 -9.00 26.34 -3.25
CA HIS A 9 -10.01 26.39 -4.31
C HIS A 9 -11.40 26.12 -3.76
N CYS A 10 -12.40 26.71 -4.41
CA CYS A 10 -13.79 26.30 -4.22
C CYS A 10 -13.98 24.89 -4.79
N SER A 11 -14.55 23.99 -3.99
CA SER A 11 -14.77 22.58 -4.38
C SER A 11 -15.96 22.37 -5.32
N HIS A 12 -16.75 23.42 -5.57
CA HIS A 12 -17.77 23.43 -6.62
C HIS A 12 -17.15 23.89 -7.95
N SER A 13 -17.40 23.15 -9.03
CA SER A 13 -16.98 23.50 -10.39
C SER A 13 -18.19 23.49 -11.33
N PRO A 14 -18.35 24.52 -12.20
CA PRO A 14 -17.50 25.71 -12.36
C PRO A 14 -17.72 26.75 -11.24
N CYS A 15 -16.69 27.55 -10.92
CA CYS A 15 -16.76 28.63 -9.93
C CYS A 15 -16.25 29.95 -10.52
N PRO A 16 -17.09 31.02 -10.60
CA PRO A 16 -16.67 32.30 -11.20
C PRO A 16 -15.62 33.08 -10.39
N ALA A 17 -15.52 32.84 -9.08
CA ALA A 17 -14.60 33.56 -8.20
C ALA A 17 -13.12 33.18 -8.39
N GLY A 18 -12.80 32.26 -9.30
CA GLY A 18 -11.43 31.88 -9.61
C GLY A 18 -10.78 30.98 -8.54
N PHE A 19 -9.58 30.52 -8.88
CA PHE A 19 -8.93 29.35 -8.30
C PHE A 19 -8.39 29.55 -6.87
N GLN A 20 -8.11 30.76 -6.39
CA GLN A 20 -7.50 30.96 -5.07
C GLN A 20 -8.11 32.17 -4.36
N SER A 21 -8.90 31.94 -3.31
CA SER A 21 -9.41 32.99 -2.44
C SER A 21 -9.06 32.69 -0.98
N PRO A 22 -8.50 33.65 -0.21
CA PRO A 22 -8.27 33.48 1.22
C PRO A 22 -9.58 33.43 2.02
N ASN A 23 -10.69 33.91 1.43
CA ASN A 23 -11.99 34.04 2.09
C ASN A 23 -12.88 32.80 1.94
N LEU A 24 -12.33 31.66 1.53
CA LEU A 24 -13.10 30.44 1.41
C LEU A 24 -13.42 29.83 2.79
N VAL A 25 -14.66 29.40 2.94
CA VAL A 25 -15.16 28.77 4.16
C VAL A 25 -15.00 27.26 4.05
N ARG A 26 -14.41 26.65 5.08
CA ARG A 26 -14.31 25.18 5.18
C ARG A 26 -15.69 24.57 5.38
N CYS A 27 -15.89 23.37 4.84
CA CYS A 27 -17.07 22.57 5.15
C CYS A 27 -17.16 22.33 6.67
N GLY A 28 -18.24 22.79 7.30
CA GLY A 28 -18.43 22.70 8.76
C GLY A 28 -18.28 21.29 9.34
N ALA A 29 -18.66 20.27 8.57
CA ALA A 29 -18.61 18.86 8.99
C ALA A 29 -17.22 18.23 8.83
N CYS A 30 -16.71 18.12 7.59
CA CYS A 30 -15.48 17.38 7.33
C CYS A 30 -14.21 18.24 7.43
N GLN A 31 -14.30 19.57 7.23
CA GLN A 31 -13.19 20.52 7.23
C GLN A 31 -12.11 20.31 6.14
N THR A 32 -12.27 19.31 5.27
CA THR A 32 -11.30 18.91 4.22
C THR A 32 -11.52 19.56 2.86
N VAL A 33 -12.62 20.31 2.69
CA VAL A 33 -12.95 21.04 1.45
C VAL A 33 -13.39 22.46 1.77
N LYS A 34 -13.28 23.35 0.79
CA LYS A 34 -13.54 24.78 0.92
C LYS A 34 -14.54 25.27 -0.13
N TYR A 35 -15.29 26.31 0.20
CA TYR A 35 -16.32 26.91 -0.66
C TYR A 35 -16.33 28.43 -0.56
N CYS A 36 -16.71 29.13 -1.63
CA CYS A 36 -16.93 30.58 -1.61
C CYS A 36 -18.07 31.00 -0.67
N GLY A 37 -18.94 30.05 -0.31
CA GLY A 37 -20.06 30.28 0.61
C GLY A 37 -21.05 29.13 0.58
N LYS A 38 -22.16 29.31 1.33
CA LYS A 38 -23.25 28.33 1.44
C LYS A 38 -23.84 27.87 0.09
N PRO A 39 -23.99 28.71 -0.95
CA PRO A 39 -24.54 28.26 -2.24
C PRO A 39 -23.70 27.16 -2.90
N HIS A 40 -22.38 27.35 -3.01
CA HIS A 40 -21.48 26.35 -3.60
C HIS A 40 -21.40 25.07 -2.75
N GLN A 41 -21.44 25.20 -1.43
CA GLN A 41 -21.50 24.04 -0.55
C GLN A 41 -22.79 23.22 -0.78
N LYS A 42 -23.93 23.89 -0.93
CA LYS A 42 -25.22 23.22 -1.20
C LYS A 42 -25.21 22.54 -2.57
N ALA A 43 -24.62 23.18 -3.58
CA ALA A 43 -24.50 22.63 -4.93
C ALA A 43 -23.56 21.41 -5.00
N ASP A 44 -22.44 21.43 -4.29
CA ASP A 44 -21.48 20.31 -4.25
C ASP A 44 -21.92 19.15 -3.34
N ARG A 45 -22.87 19.39 -2.44
CA ARG A 45 -23.33 18.42 -1.42
C ARG A 45 -23.68 17.03 -1.98
N PRO A 46 -24.39 16.85 -3.10
CA PRO A 46 -24.72 15.51 -3.62
C PRO A 46 -23.49 14.65 -3.94
N ARG A 47 -22.41 15.27 -4.41
CA ARG A 47 -21.13 14.61 -4.71
C ARG A 47 -20.28 14.45 -3.47
N HIS A 48 -20.10 15.54 -2.71
CA HIS A 48 -19.22 15.57 -1.54
C HIS A 48 -19.75 14.75 -0.36
N LYS A 49 -21.07 14.53 -0.24
CA LYS A 49 -21.67 13.87 0.94
C LYS A 49 -21.09 12.49 1.26
N VAL A 50 -20.73 11.73 0.22
CA VAL A 50 -20.24 10.35 0.35
C VAL A 50 -18.92 10.32 1.11
N GLN A 51 -18.05 11.31 0.91
CA GLN A 51 -16.78 11.46 1.64
C GLN A 51 -16.96 12.26 2.94
N CYS A 52 -17.83 13.27 2.92
CA CYS A 52 -18.06 14.16 4.05
C CYS A 52 -18.57 13.44 5.31
N ILE A 53 -19.52 12.51 5.15
CA ILE A 53 -20.15 11.80 6.26
C ILE A 53 -19.15 10.90 7.01
N PRO A 54 -18.39 10.01 6.35
CA PRO A 54 -17.37 9.19 7.02
C PRO A 54 -16.31 10.03 7.73
N ILE A 55 -15.85 11.14 7.12
CA ILE A 55 -14.87 12.04 7.74
C ILE A 55 -15.44 12.67 9.01
N LYS A 56 -16.70 13.11 8.99
CA LYS A 56 -17.35 13.66 10.19
C LYS A 56 -17.49 12.59 11.28
N GLN A 57 -17.98 11.40 10.92
CA GLN A 57 -18.19 10.30 11.88
C GLN A 57 -16.89 9.86 12.56
N THR A 58 -15.82 9.68 11.77
CA THR A 58 -14.51 9.32 12.32
C THR A 58 -13.91 10.44 13.17
N LYS A 59 -14.08 11.72 12.79
CA LYS A 59 -13.69 12.86 13.63
C LYS A 59 -14.46 12.93 14.95
N ASP A 60 -15.77 12.74 14.90
CA ASP A 60 -16.61 12.69 16.10
C ASP A 60 -16.14 11.53 16.99
N LYS A 61 -15.79 10.38 16.40
CA LYS A 61 -15.27 9.21 17.12
C LYS A 61 -13.94 9.49 17.82
N VAL A 62 -13.01 10.19 17.16
CA VAL A 62 -11.76 10.66 17.81
C VAL A 62 -12.07 11.49 19.04
N THR A 63 -12.99 12.44 18.90
CA THR A 63 -13.40 13.34 19.99
C THR A 63 -14.06 12.57 21.13
N GLU A 64 -14.93 11.62 20.80
CA GLU A 64 -15.60 10.73 21.75
C GLU A 64 -14.59 9.88 22.52
N GLU A 65 -13.68 9.19 21.83
CA GLU A 65 -12.68 8.33 22.47
C GLU A 65 -11.66 9.13 23.28
N GLU A 66 -11.30 10.35 22.86
CA GLU A 66 -10.48 11.25 23.69
C GLU A 66 -11.22 11.66 24.96
N ALA A 67 -12.48 12.09 24.87
CA ALA A 67 -13.27 12.47 26.02
C ALA A 67 -13.46 11.30 27.01
N LYS A 68 -13.72 10.09 26.49
CA LYS A 68 -13.78 8.86 27.30
C LYS A 68 -12.46 8.59 28.01
N LEU A 69 -11.35 8.67 27.29
CA LEU A 69 -10.02 8.41 27.84
C LEU A 69 -9.61 9.46 28.88
N ARG A 70 -10.02 10.72 28.73
CA ARG A 70 -9.80 11.76 29.75
C ARG A 70 -10.67 11.56 30.98
N ALA A 71 -11.93 11.18 30.80
CA ALA A 71 -12.86 10.96 31.90
C ALA A 71 -12.53 9.69 32.68
N ASN A 72 -12.17 8.61 31.97
CA ASN A 72 -11.85 7.29 32.51
C ASN A 72 -10.60 6.73 31.83
N PRO A 73 -9.39 7.11 32.31
CA PRO A 73 -8.11 6.70 31.72
C PRO A 73 -7.82 5.19 31.65
N GLY A 74 -8.52 4.40 32.46
CA GLY A 74 -8.30 2.97 32.63
C GLY A 74 -7.15 2.67 33.60
N ASP A 75 -7.28 1.57 34.33
CA ASP A 75 -6.39 1.23 35.46
C ASP A 75 -4.93 1.01 35.03
N ASP A 76 -4.68 0.74 33.75
CA ASP A 76 -3.35 0.51 33.19
C ASP A 76 -2.55 1.78 32.92
N THR A 77 -3.18 2.97 32.86
CA THR A 77 -2.50 4.23 32.50
C THR A 77 -2.01 5.06 33.70
N ASN A 78 -2.33 4.65 34.93
CA ASN A 78 -1.95 5.32 36.18
C ASN A 78 -2.17 6.85 36.17
N GLY A 79 -3.39 7.27 35.82
CA GLY A 79 -3.76 8.69 35.68
C GLY A 79 -4.02 9.07 34.22
N ASN A 80 -4.01 10.35 33.90
CA ASN A 80 -4.30 10.83 32.55
C ASN A 80 -3.15 10.48 31.57
N PRO A 81 -3.36 9.60 30.56
CA PRO A 81 -2.30 9.17 29.66
C PRO A 81 -1.76 10.30 28.78
N PHE A 82 -2.52 11.37 28.58
CA PHE A 82 -2.05 12.53 27.81
C PHE A 82 -0.93 13.31 28.52
N ASP A 83 -0.77 13.12 29.83
CA ASP A 83 0.23 13.85 30.63
C ASP A 83 1.50 13.02 30.83
N HIS A 84 1.37 11.70 30.97
CA HIS A 84 2.49 10.83 31.38
C HIS A 84 2.80 9.65 30.43
N SER A 85 1.91 9.36 29.49
CA SER A 85 2.01 8.17 28.62
C SER A 85 2.29 8.51 27.15
N VAL A 86 2.44 9.80 26.81
CA VAL A 86 2.79 10.26 25.45
C VAL A 86 4.05 9.56 24.95
N GLY A 87 3.99 9.06 23.71
CA GLY A 87 5.03 8.25 23.08
C GLY A 87 4.88 6.75 23.32
N LEU A 88 4.08 6.35 24.31
CA LEU A 88 3.85 4.96 24.73
C LEU A 88 2.37 4.52 24.61
N PHE A 89 1.53 5.29 23.91
CA PHE A 89 0.08 5.03 23.87
C PHE A 89 -0.28 3.62 23.40
N TRP A 90 0.53 2.94 22.57
CA TRP A 90 0.16 1.58 22.17
C TRP A 90 0.34 0.53 23.27
N PHE A 91 1.22 0.78 24.23
CA PHE A 91 1.51 -0.15 25.31
C PHE A 91 0.26 -0.37 26.18
N PHE A 92 -0.39 0.72 26.56
CA PHE A 92 -1.62 0.71 27.35
C PHE A 92 -2.80 0.27 26.48
N LYS A 93 -3.62 -0.64 27.00
CA LYS A 93 -4.82 -1.14 26.33
C LYS A 93 -5.88 -0.04 26.23
N SER A 94 -6.01 0.79 27.27
CA SER A 94 -7.07 1.80 27.37
C SER A 94 -6.96 2.95 26.37
N THR A 95 -5.75 3.22 25.87
CA THR A 95 -5.44 4.26 24.88
C THR A 95 -5.61 3.79 23.42
N ARG A 96 -5.64 2.47 23.16
CA ARG A 96 -5.70 1.92 21.78
C ARG A 96 -6.97 2.31 21.00
N PRO A 97 -8.18 2.36 21.60
CA PRO A 97 -9.37 2.84 20.89
C PRO A 97 -9.22 4.26 20.35
N HIS A 98 -8.63 5.17 21.13
CA HIS A 98 -8.34 6.53 20.68
C HIS A 98 -7.32 6.56 19.54
N MET A 99 -6.25 5.75 19.64
CA MET A 99 -5.25 5.63 18.57
C MET A 99 -5.86 5.10 17.26
N GLN A 100 -6.69 4.05 17.35
CA GLN A 100 -7.39 3.49 16.19
C GLN A 100 -8.35 4.52 15.57
N ALA A 101 -9.12 5.23 16.38
CA ALA A 101 -10.03 6.26 15.89
C ALA A 101 -9.30 7.36 15.09
N ARG A 102 -8.10 7.78 15.53
CA ARG A 102 -7.29 8.75 14.78
C ARG A 102 -6.76 8.17 13.47
N HIS A 103 -6.34 6.91 13.46
CA HIS A 103 -5.92 6.23 12.23
C HIS A 103 -7.06 6.10 11.21
N ASP A 104 -8.26 5.74 11.67
CA ASP A 104 -9.46 5.66 10.84
C ASP A 104 -9.86 7.04 10.30
N TYR A 105 -9.69 8.10 11.10
CA TYR A 105 -9.90 9.49 10.67
C TYR A 105 -8.93 9.89 9.56
N ILE A 106 -7.64 9.58 9.68
CA ILE A 106 -6.64 9.82 8.62
C ILE A 106 -7.05 9.10 7.33
N SER A 107 -7.42 7.82 7.43
CA SER A 107 -7.87 7.02 6.29
C SER A 107 -9.11 7.64 5.61
N ALA A 108 -10.08 8.12 6.38
CA ALA A 108 -11.25 8.79 5.86
C ALA A 108 -10.91 10.11 5.16
N ILE A 109 -9.99 10.91 5.71
CA ILE A 109 -9.52 12.17 5.13
C ILE A 109 -8.83 11.94 3.78
N LEU A 110 -7.97 10.92 3.69
CA LEU A 110 -7.18 10.66 2.48
C LEU A 110 -8.00 10.19 1.27
N ASN A 111 -9.28 9.86 1.47
CA ASN A 111 -10.24 9.66 0.39
C ASN A 111 -10.63 10.97 -0.33
N VAL A 112 -10.26 12.13 0.21
CA VAL A 112 -10.46 13.45 -0.41
C VAL A 112 -9.13 13.95 -1.00
N ARG A 113 -9.14 14.27 -2.30
CA ARG A 113 -7.94 14.65 -3.06
C ARG A 113 -7.74 16.18 -3.09
N THR A 114 -7.69 16.82 -1.93
CA THR A 114 -7.42 18.27 -1.79
C THR A 114 -6.15 18.49 -0.98
N GLY A 115 -5.53 19.66 -1.14
CA GLY A 115 -4.39 20.05 -0.32
C GLY A 115 -4.75 20.15 1.18
N GLU A 116 -5.95 20.64 1.50
CA GLU A 116 -6.45 20.72 2.88
C GLU A 116 -6.57 19.34 3.53
N ALA A 117 -7.01 18.33 2.78
CA ALA A 117 -7.09 16.96 3.28
C ALA A 117 -5.69 16.40 3.60
N VAL A 118 -4.72 16.61 2.71
CA VAL A 118 -3.34 16.14 2.92
C VAL A 118 -2.70 16.83 4.13
N GLU A 119 -2.92 18.15 4.30
CA GLU A 119 -2.43 18.91 5.45
C GLU A 119 -2.95 18.34 6.79
N ILE A 120 -4.27 18.07 6.85
CA ILE A 120 -4.88 17.50 8.05
C ILE A 120 -4.34 16.08 8.29
N ALA A 121 -4.28 15.25 7.25
CA ALA A 121 -3.78 13.88 7.36
C ALA A 121 -2.32 13.82 7.82
N LEU A 122 -1.46 14.73 7.32
CA LEU A 122 -0.07 14.83 7.75
C LEU A 122 0.02 15.20 9.22
N LYS A 123 -0.73 16.24 9.65
CA LYS A 123 -0.76 16.65 11.06
C LYS A 123 -1.20 15.50 11.98
N GLU A 124 -2.32 14.85 11.65
CA GLU A 124 -2.84 13.71 12.44
C GLU A 124 -1.85 12.54 12.45
N SER A 125 -1.14 12.30 11.34
CA SER A 125 -0.12 11.25 11.25
C SER A 125 1.08 11.54 12.16
N LEU A 126 1.61 12.76 12.14
CA LEU A 126 2.71 13.19 13.01
C LEU A 126 2.31 13.15 14.49
N ASP A 127 1.09 13.56 14.82
CA ASP A 127 0.59 13.46 16.18
C ASP A 127 0.44 11.99 16.64
N LEU A 128 0.01 11.07 15.78
CA LEU A 128 -0.02 9.64 16.11
C LEU A 128 1.38 9.10 16.42
N LEU A 129 2.39 9.49 15.63
CA LEU A 129 3.79 9.15 15.91
C LEU A 129 4.30 9.76 17.21
N ARG A 130 3.86 10.99 17.55
CA ARG A 130 4.15 11.60 18.86
C ARG A 130 3.52 10.83 20.01
N LEU A 131 2.27 10.35 19.86
CA LEU A 131 1.57 9.55 20.86
C LEU A 131 2.14 8.13 20.98
N CYS A 132 2.68 7.57 19.89
CA CYS A 132 3.30 6.26 19.85
C CYS A 132 4.54 6.27 18.95
N ARG A 133 5.73 6.48 19.55
CA ARG A 133 7.00 6.53 18.80
C ARG A 133 7.31 5.21 18.10
N GLY A 134 6.86 4.08 18.68
CA GLY A 134 7.01 2.74 18.10
C GLY A 134 6.18 2.47 16.84
N ASP A 135 5.25 3.37 16.50
CA ASP A 135 4.43 3.32 15.28
C ASP A 135 3.74 1.96 15.02
N ASN A 136 3.04 1.45 16.02
CA ASN A 136 2.37 0.15 15.92
C ASN A 136 1.20 0.11 14.91
N LEU A 137 0.76 1.27 14.42
CA LEU A 137 -0.25 1.39 13.37
C LEU A 137 0.35 1.60 11.97
N GLY A 138 1.68 1.67 11.84
CA GLY A 138 2.37 1.76 10.53
C GLY A 138 2.19 3.10 9.82
N VAL A 139 1.93 4.18 10.56
CA VAL A 139 1.65 5.52 10.04
C VAL A 139 2.88 6.16 9.40
N ARG A 140 4.10 5.81 9.82
CA ARG A 140 5.33 6.41 9.27
C ARG A 140 5.50 6.20 7.78
N SER A 141 5.00 5.08 7.24
CA SER A 141 5.17 4.71 5.83
C SER A 141 4.48 5.66 4.86
N GLN A 142 3.43 6.39 5.28
CA GLN A 142 2.73 7.35 4.43
C GLN A 142 3.24 8.80 4.58
N VAL A 143 3.90 9.14 5.69
CA VAL A 143 4.30 10.52 6.01
C VAL A 143 5.16 11.17 4.92
N PRO A 144 6.21 10.52 4.37
CA PRO A 144 6.99 11.10 3.29
C PRO A 144 6.14 11.45 2.06
N ALA A 145 5.19 10.59 1.67
CA ALA A 145 4.32 10.85 0.55
C ALA A 145 3.36 12.04 0.79
N LEU A 146 2.93 12.25 2.04
CA LEU A 146 2.10 13.40 2.42
C LEU A 146 2.89 14.71 2.33
N TYR A 147 4.12 14.75 2.86
CA TYR A 147 5.02 15.88 2.67
C TYR A 147 5.26 16.18 1.18
N LEU A 148 5.61 15.15 0.40
CA LEU A 148 5.85 15.31 -1.03
C LEU A 148 4.62 15.82 -1.77
N ARG A 149 3.41 15.44 -1.38
CA ARG A 149 2.16 15.96 -1.99
C ARG A 149 1.91 17.43 -1.68
N LEU A 150 2.45 17.95 -0.59
CA LEU A 150 2.38 19.36 -0.19
C LEU A 150 3.55 20.20 -0.76
N GLY A 151 4.48 19.59 -1.50
CA GLY A 151 5.69 20.26 -1.99
C GLY A 151 6.69 20.61 -0.89
N ARG A 152 6.66 19.84 0.22
CA ARG A 152 7.51 19.98 1.40
C ARG A 152 8.61 18.92 1.35
N ASP A 153 9.45 19.01 0.33
CA ASP A 153 10.42 17.99 -0.02
C ASP A 153 11.59 17.97 0.98
N GLN A 154 11.97 19.12 1.53
CA GLN A 154 12.98 19.20 2.60
C GLN A 154 12.51 18.47 3.87
N GLU A 155 11.29 18.71 4.37
CA GLU A 155 10.83 17.98 5.56
C GLU A 155 10.58 16.48 5.29
N ALA A 156 10.20 16.12 4.06
CA ALA A 156 10.15 14.72 3.65
C ALA A 156 11.54 14.08 3.77
N TYR A 157 12.58 14.77 3.31
CA TYR A 157 13.96 14.31 3.39
C TYR A 157 14.42 14.15 4.83
N ASP A 158 14.23 15.16 5.67
CA ASP A 158 14.64 15.17 7.08
C ASP A 158 13.97 14.01 7.85
N PHE A 159 12.68 13.77 7.59
CA PHE A 159 11.94 12.65 8.18
C PHE A 159 12.51 11.29 7.75
N ILE A 160 12.76 11.10 6.44
CA ILE A 160 13.39 9.88 5.91
C ILE A 160 14.76 9.66 6.54
N LYS A 161 15.58 10.70 6.60
CA LYS A 161 16.93 10.64 7.16
C LYS A 161 16.90 10.27 8.64
N TRP A 162 15.99 10.83 9.43
CA TRP A 162 15.88 10.51 10.85
C TRP A 162 15.69 9.01 11.09
N TYR A 163 14.75 8.37 10.36
CA TYR A 163 14.55 6.90 10.45
C TYR A 163 15.71 6.10 9.86
N ALA A 164 16.43 6.64 8.87
CA ALA A 164 17.57 5.97 8.28
C ALA A 164 18.80 5.93 9.21
N VAL A 165 19.00 6.96 10.04
CA VAL A 165 20.25 7.13 10.83
C VAL A 165 20.06 7.10 12.34
N LYS A 166 18.95 7.63 12.88
CA LYS A 166 18.71 7.72 14.33
C LYS A 166 17.86 6.59 14.86
N GLY A 167 16.79 6.27 14.14
CA GLY A 167 15.86 5.23 14.56
C GLY A 167 16.37 3.83 14.28
N ASP A 168 17.61 3.47 14.61
CA ASP A 168 18.18 2.13 14.32
C ASP A 168 17.76 1.04 15.33
N SER A 169 18.34 -0.16 15.25
CA SER A 169 18.04 -1.28 16.15
C SER A 169 18.34 -1.05 17.62
N LYS A 170 19.14 -0.02 17.93
CA LYS A 170 19.57 0.35 19.28
C LYS A 170 18.77 1.52 19.83
N TYR A 171 17.94 2.17 19.01
CA TYR A 171 17.09 3.25 19.46
C TYR A 171 16.04 2.73 20.45
N ASP A 172 16.05 3.28 21.67
CA ASP A 172 15.03 2.96 22.66
C ASP A 172 13.75 3.76 22.37
N TRP A 173 12.81 3.11 21.67
CA TRP A 173 11.49 3.66 21.37
C TRP A 173 10.68 4.06 22.61
N ARG A 174 11.08 3.61 23.81
CA ARG A 174 10.46 3.97 25.09
C ARG A 174 11.18 5.11 25.81
N GLY A 175 12.38 5.48 25.37
CA GLY A 175 13.17 6.57 25.94
C GLY A 175 12.61 7.93 25.56
N MET A 176 11.69 8.48 26.36
CA MET A 176 11.02 9.75 26.05
C MET A 176 11.95 10.98 26.08
N SER A 177 13.10 10.87 26.76
CA SER A 177 14.16 11.88 26.76
C SER A 177 15.03 11.87 25.49
N LEU A 178 14.92 10.82 24.67
CA LEU A 178 15.67 10.76 23.41
C LEU A 178 15.05 11.69 22.37
N PRO A 179 15.88 12.37 21.54
CA PRO A 179 15.38 13.17 20.42
C PRO A 179 14.58 12.32 19.45
N PHE A 180 13.47 12.86 18.94
CA PHE A 180 12.55 12.15 18.06
C PHE A 180 12.05 13.07 16.96
N LEU A 181 12.30 12.70 15.70
CA LEU A 181 11.98 13.49 14.50
C LEU A 181 12.49 14.93 14.58
N ASP A 182 13.72 15.09 15.07
CA ASP A 182 14.36 16.37 15.41
C ASP A 182 15.36 16.88 14.35
N LEU A 183 15.53 16.16 13.24
CA LEU A 183 16.36 16.63 12.12
C LEU A 183 15.63 17.73 11.35
N GLN A 184 16.39 18.75 10.91
CA GLN A 184 15.88 19.89 10.14
C GLN A 184 16.95 20.41 9.18
N GLY A 185 16.58 20.64 7.92
CA GLY A 185 17.46 21.25 6.92
C GLY A 185 18.66 20.38 6.54
N GLU A 186 18.49 19.07 6.57
CA GLU A 186 19.56 18.12 6.27
C GLU A 186 19.94 18.14 4.79
N ASP A 187 21.21 17.80 4.50
CA ASP A 187 21.72 17.86 3.13
C ASP A 187 21.12 16.77 2.23
N ALA A 188 20.11 17.15 1.45
CA ALA A 188 19.45 16.26 0.51
C ALA A 188 20.30 15.86 -0.71
N PHE A 189 21.54 16.35 -0.84
CA PHE A 189 22.49 15.91 -1.88
C PHE A 189 23.42 14.79 -1.44
N GLU A 190 23.46 14.48 -0.13
CA GLU A 190 24.35 13.46 0.41
C GLU A 190 24.04 12.06 -0.17
N ALA A 191 25.02 11.17 -0.04
CA ALA A 191 24.96 9.83 -0.58
C ALA A 191 23.79 9.01 0.00
N VAL A 192 23.27 8.10 -0.80
CA VAL A 192 22.18 7.19 -0.38
C VAL A 192 22.73 6.21 0.66
N ILE A 193 22.05 6.12 1.81
CA ILE A 193 22.37 5.14 2.85
C ILE A 193 21.99 3.75 2.33
N GLU A 194 22.98 2.85 2.22
CA GLU A 194 22.81 1.53 1.59
C GLU A 194 22.03 0.53 2.44
N LYS A 195 22.18 0.58 3.77
CA LYS A 195 21.58 -0.41 4.71
C LYS A 195 20.85 0.26 5.88
N PRO A 196 19.83 1.10 5.60
CA PRO A 196 19.05 1.73 6.65
C PRO A 196 18.12 0.71 7.33
N TYR A 197 17.93 0.85 8.65
CA TYR A 197 17.27 -0.21 9.45
C TYR A 197 15.73 -0.15 9.40
N TYR A 198 15.10 1.02 9.60
CA TYR A 198 13.63 1.19 9.52
C TYR A 198 13.23 1.90 8.23
N TYR A 199 13.54 1.27 7.11
CA TYR A 199 13.44 1.90 5.80
C TYR A 199 12.66 0.98 4.86
N ASP A 200 11.33 1.13 4.83
CA ASP A 200 10.49 0.34 3.94
C ASP A 200 10.55 0.85 2.49
N ILE A 201 9.81 0.20 1.60
CA ILE A 201 9.76 0.57 0.18
C ILE A 201 9.19 1.98 -0.05
N SER A 202 8.25 2.43 0.78
CA SER A 202 7.63 3.76 0.68
C SER A 202 8.65 4.86 0.94
N PHE A 203 9.57 4.65 1.90
CA PHE A 203 10.70 5.55 2.15
C PHE A 203 11.65 5.59 0.94
N LYS A 204 11.91 4.44 0.28
CA LYS A 204 12.80 4.37 -0.90
C LYS A 204 12.18 5.10 -2.08
N MET A 205 10.88 4.90 -2.30
CA MET A 205 10.13 5.57 -3.35
C MET A 205 10.09 7.09 -3.13
N ALA A 206 9.82 7.53 -1.89
CA ALA A 206 9.82 8.95 -1.56
C ALA A 206 11.21 9.58 -1.73
N LEU A 207 12.28 8.95 -1.22
CA LEU A 207 13.64 9.46 -1.42
C LEU A 207 14.02 9.50 -2.90
N MET A 208 13.69 8.47 -3.67
CA MET A 208 13.93 8.44 -5.11
C MET A 208 13.21 9.60 -5.82
N LEU A 209 11.97 9.91 -5.43
CA LEU A 209 11.23 11.06 -5.98
C LEU A 209 11.87 12.39 -5.61
N ILE A 210 12.35 12.56 -4.36
CA ILE A 210 13.09 13.76 -3.94
C ILE A 210 14.34 13.94 -4.81
N LYS A 211 15.14 12.87 -4.98
CA LYS A 211 16.37 12.92 -5.79
C LYS A 211 16.08 13.19 -7.27
N ILE A 212 14.98 12.66 -7.82
CA ILE A 212 14.53 12.96 -9.19
C ILE A 212 14.12 14.43 -9.32
N ARG A 213 13.34 14.97 -8.38
CA ARG A 213 12.91 16.38 -8.40
C ARG A 213 14.10 17.31 -8.31
N LEU A 214 15.02 17.09 -7.37
CA LEU A 214 16.28 17.82 -7.27
C LEU A 214 17.11 17.78 -8.56
N MET A 215 17.21 16.59 -9.18
CA MET A 215 17.93 16.45 -10.44
C MET A 215 17.26 17.27 -11.55
N LYS A 216 15.92 17.27 -11.63
CA LYS A 216 15.16 18.07 -12.58
C LYS A 216 15.30 19.57 -12.34
N ASP A 217 15.33 19.99 -11.08
CA ASP A 217 15.53 21.40 -10.72
C ASP A 217 16.91 21.88 -11.16
N LEU A 218 17.95 21.07 -10.94
CA LEU A 218 19.30 21.38 -11.42
C LEU A 218 19.44 21.32 -12.95
N GLU A 219 18.79 20.36 -13.62
CA GLU A 219 18.75 20.31 -15.09
C GLU A 219 18.08 21.58 -15.67
N SER A 220 17.00 22.04 -15.03
CA SER A 220 16.29 23.26 -15.38
C SER A 220 17.19 24.49 -15.20
N LEU A 221 17.82 24.62 -14.04
CA LEU A 221 18.72 25.73 -13.72
C LEU A 221 19.98 25.75 -14.61
N GLN A 222 20.52 24.58 -14.97
CA GLN A 222 21.59 24.47 -15.96
C GLN A 222 21.14 24.98 -17.34
N GLY A 223 19.92 24.64 -17.77
CA GLY A 223 19.35 25.12 -19.02
C GLY A 223 19.14 26.64 -19.02
N PHE A 224 18.75 27.21 -17.88
CA PHE A 224 18.68 28.65 -17.68
C PHE A 224 20.05 29.32 -17.86
N LEU A 225 21.09 28.80 -17.21
CA LEU A 225 22.46 29.33 -17.35
C LEU A 225 23.02 29.21 -18.76
N GLN A 226 22.65 28.17 -19.52
CA GLN A 226 23.03 28.08 -20.93
C GLN A 226 22.44 29.21 -21.78
N LYS A 227 21.22 29.66 -21.46
CA LYS A 227 20.54 30.78 -22.14
C LYS A 227 21.00 32.14 -21.62
N LYS A 228 21.38 32.21 -20.34
CA LYS A 228 21.83 33.43 -19.66
C LYS A 228 23.12 33.15 -18.85
N PRO A 229 24.30 33.07 -19.51
CA PRO A 229 25.55 32.66 -18.85
C PRO A 229 26.01 33.58 -17.72
N ASN A 230 25.66 34.86 -17.79
CA ASN A 230 26.04 35.88 -16.80
C ASN A 230 24.93 36.16 -15.78
N ALA A 231 24.00 35.20 -15.56
CA ALA A 231 22.91 35.40 -14.61
C ALA A 231 23.46 35.61 -13.19
N THR A 232 22.96 36.64 -12.51
CA THR A 232 23.33 36.94 -11.12
C THR A 232 22.77 35.88 -10.16
N GLY A 233 23.25 35.83 -8.92
CA GLY A 233 22.70 34.93 -7.91
C GLY A 233 21.21 35.18 -7.62
N GLU A 234 20.78 36.45 -7.67
CA GLU A 234 19.37 36.85 -7.52
C GLU A 234 18.53 36.32 -8.67
N GLU A 235 18.98 36.49 -9.92
CA GLU A 235 18.26 35.98 -11.10
C GLU A 235 18.15 34.46 -11.12
N ARG A 236 19.15 33.75 -10.58
CA ARG A 236 19.09 32.29 -10.40
C ARG A 236 18.08 31.91 -9.32
N TYR A 237 18.02 32.67 -8.22
CA TYR A 237 17.09 32.41 -7.13
C TYR A 237 15.64 32.67 -7.55
N ASP A 238 15.36 33.78 -8.23
CA ASP A 238 14.05 34.08 -8.81
C ASP A 238 13.59 32.96 -9.75
N TYR A 239 14.49 32.48 -10.61
CA TYR A 239 14.20 31.35 -11.49
C TYR A 239 13.84 30.08 -10.71
N VAL A 240 14.57 29.75 -9.64
CA VAL A 240 14.25 28.59 -8.78
C VAL A 240 12.89 28.78 -8.10
N GLN A 241 12.55 29.99 -7.62
CA GLN A 241 11.25 30.27 -7.01
C GLN A 241 10.08 30.01 -7.95
N GLU A 242 10.25 30.30 -9.24
CA GLU A 242 9.22 30.12 -10.26
C GLU A 242 9.15 28.68 -10.79
N GLU A 243 10.29 28.06 -11.05
CA GLU A 243 10.37 26.86 -11.92
C GLU A 243 10.72 25.57 -11.18
N ALA A 244 11.31 25.63 -9.98
CA ALA A 244 11.71 24.41 -9.30
C ALA A 244 10.48 23.56 -8.93
N MET A 245 10.67 22.25 -8.80
CA MET A 245 9.66 21.28 -8.40
C MET A 245 9.69 21.04 -6.89
N SER A 246 10.88 21.15 -6.28
CA SER A 246 11.12 20.99 -4.85
C SER A 246 11.44 22.31 -4.16
N ASP A 247 11.22 22.40 -2.85
CA ASP A 247 11.57 23.54 -2.02
C ASP A 247 13.03 23.52 -1.51
N ILE A 248 13.78 22.46 -1.80
CA ILE A 248 15.13 22.24 -1.26
C ILE A 248 16.13 23.27 -1.77
N LEU A 249 16.12 23.59 -3.07
CA LEU A 249 17.05 24.58 -3.62
C LEU A 249 16.81 25.99 -3.08
N LEU A 250 15.58 26.31 -2.64
CA LEU A 250 15.25 27.59 -2.02
C LEU A 250 16.03 27.82 -0.71
N GLN A 251 16.46 26.74 -0.05
CA GLN A 251 17.24 26.78 1.18
C GLN A 251 18.74 26.58 0.94
N ARG A 252 19.18 26.46 -0.33
CA ARG A 252 20.55 26.10 -0.72
C ARG A 252 21.19 27.15 -1.62
N ALA A 253 21.34 28.36 -1.09
CA ALA A 253 22.02 29.46 -1.78
C ALA A 253 23.45 29.09 -2.21
N ASP A 254 24.14 28.25 -1.44
CA ASP A 254 25.47 27.69 -1.77
C ASP A 254 25.46 26.85 -3.05
N ILE A 255 24.38 26.13 -3.32
CA ILE A 255 24.20 25.35 -4.54
C ILE A 255 23.75 26.26 -5.68
N VAL A 256 22.72 27.08 -5.48
CA VAL A 256 22.15 27.99 -6.51
C VAL A 256 23.19 29.00 -7.03
N ALA A 257 24.20 29.34 -6.23
CA ALA A 257 25.29 30.23 -6.65
C ALA A 257 26.33 29.57 -7.58
N LYS A 258 26.26 28.26 -7.86
CA LYS A 258 27.24 27.56 -8.71
C LYS A 258 27.06 27.90 -10.20
N ASP A 259 28.17 27.99 -10.92
CA ASP A 259 28.19 28.31 -12.36
C ASP A 259 27.96 27.10 -13.27
N ASP A 260 28.08 25.88 -12.72
CA ASP A 260 27.82 24.63 -13.42
C ASP A 260 27.26 23.57 -12.45
N TYR A 261 26.31 22.79 -12.92
CA TYR A 261 25.59 21.78 -12.13
C TYR A 261 25.79 20.35 -12.62
N LYS A 262 26.57 20.14 -13.69
CA LYS A 262 26.73 18.84 -14.35
C LYS A 262 27.18 17.73 -13.41
N ASP A 263 28.13 18.02 -12.53
CA ASP A 263 28.63 17.03 -11.57
C ASP A 263 27.57 16.64 -10.53
N LEU A 264 26.81 17.62 -10.02
CA LEU A 264 25.69 17.37 -9.10
C LEU A 264 24.57 16.57 -9.78
N ILE A 265 24.24 16.91 -11.03
CA ILE A 265 23.26 16.16 -11.84
C ILE A 265 23.73 14.72 -12.04
N ALA A 266 25.02 14.52 -12.37
CA ALA A 266 25.59 13.19 -12.55
C ALA A 266 25.59 12.37 -11.26
N GLU A 267 25.87 13.00 -10.11
CA GLU A 267 25.77 12.37 -8.80
C GLU A 267 24.33 11.97 -8.46
N LEU A 268 23.37 12.89 -8.58
CA LEU A 268 21.97 12.60 -8.34
C LEU A 268 21.45 11.49 -9.25
N LYS A 269 21.87 11.46 -10.52
CA LYS A 269 21.53 10.36 -11.44
C LYS A 269 22.07 9.01 -10.95
N ARG A 270 23.30 8.97 -10.42
CA ARG A 270 23.87 7.75 -9.80
C ARG A 270 23.08 7.33 -8.57
N GLN A 271 22.72 8.27 -7.70
CA GLN A 271 21.89 8.03 -6.52
C GLN A 271 20.47 7.54 -6.87
N VAL A 272 19.82 8.12 -7.89
CA VAL A 272 18.50 7.67 -8.38
C VAL A 272 18.60 6.24 -8.91
N LEU A 273 19.63 5.91 -9.68
CA LEU A 273 19.86 4.54 -10.17
C LEU A 273 20.14 3.55 -9.03
N GLN A 274 20.85 3.98 -8.00
CA GLN A 274 21.07 3.18 -6.79
C GLN A 274 19.75 2.92 -6.06
N LEU A 275 18.94 3.94 -5.82
CA LEU A 275 17.62 3.80 -5.20
C LEU A 275 16.68 2.93 -6.03
N TYR A 276 16.68 3.09 -7.37
CA TYR A 276 15.93 2.22 -8.26
C TYR A 276 16.35 0.76 -8.11
N LYS A 277 17.66 0.47 -8.01
CA LYS A 277 18.16 -0.88 -7.75
C LYS A 277 17.71 -1.37 -6.38
N MET A 278 17.79 -0.56 -5.33
CA MET A 278 17.34 -0.93 -3.99
C MET A 278 15.83 -1.22 -3.95
N VAL A 279 15.01 -0.40 -4.61
CA VAL A 279 13.56 -0.66 -4.75
C VAL A 279 13.35 -1.94 -5.55
N LYS A 280 14.08 -2.13 -6.65
CA LYS A 280 14.01 -3.35 -7.45
C LYS A 280 14.44 -4.56 -6.65
N GLU A 281 15.47 -4.47 -5.83
CA GLU A 281 15.94 -5.55 -4.96
C GLU A 281 14.95 -5.82 -3.84
N ASP A 282 14.37 -4.82 -3.20
CA ASP A 282 13.32 -5.07 -2.20
C ASP A 282 12.06 -5.69 -2.82
N THR A 283 11.78 -5.38 -4.08
CA THR A 283 10.66 -5.96 -4.84
C THR A 283 11.01 -7.30 -5.50
N SER A 284 12.29 -7.59 -5.75
CA SER A 284 12.79 -8.80 -6.45
C SER A 284 13.57 -9.76 -5.56
N GLY A 285 13.93 -9.35 -4.34
CA GLY A 285 15.04 -9.85 -3.53
C GLY A 285 14.58 -10.33 -2.16
N ARG A 286 13.69 -11.34 -2.19
CA ARG A 286 13.90 -12.55 -1.37
C ARG A 286 14.46 -13.71 -2.22
N ALA A 287 15.05 -13.42 -3.38
CA ALA A 287 15.80 -14.38 -4.18
C ALA A 287 17.29 -14.35 -3.78
N LEU A 288 17.65 -15.08 -2.72
CA LEU A 288 19.04 -15.33 -2.39
C LEU A 288 19.65 -16.21 -3.49
N ARG A 289 20.68 -15.70 -4.16
CA ARG A 289 21.46 -16.42 -5.17
C ARG A 289 22.24 -17.56 -4.49
N THR A 290 21.73 -18.79 -4.58
CA THR A 290 22.55 -20.00 -4.46
C THR A 290 22.99 -20.44 -5.85
N ARG A 291 24.31 -20.51 -6.06
CA ARG A 291 24.86 -21.32 -7.16
C ARG A 291 24.54 -22.77 -6.83
N THR A 292 23.69 -23.41 -7.62
CA THR A 292 23.52 -24.86 -7.61
C THR A 292 23.80 -25.40 -9.00
N SER A 293 24.76 -26.31 -9.08
CA SER A 293 24.96 -27.20 -10.22
C SER A 293 23.64 -27.86 -10.59
N ALA A 294 23.32 -27.85 -11.88
CA ALA A 294 22.15 -28.54 -12.41
C ALA A 294 22.25 -30.05 -12.11
N ALA A 295 21.34 -30.56 -11.29
CA ALA A 295 20.97 -31.96 -11.25
C ALA A 295 19.61 -32.13 -11.95
N PRO A 296 19.36 -33.25 -12.64
CA PRO A 296 18.18 -33.40 -13.49
C PRO A 296 16.89 -33.51 -12.66
N SER A 297 15.82 -32.91 -13.19
CA SER A 297 14.47 -32.91 -12.64
C SER A 297 13.95 -34.35 -12.43
N PRO A 298 13.53 -34.74 -11.21
CA PRO A 298 12.70 -35.91 -11.04
C PRO A 298 11.26 -35.59 -11.48
N ARG A 299 10.61 -36.57 -12.11
CA ARG A 299 9.19 -36.57 -12.48
C ARG A 299 8.34 -36.19 -11.26
N ALA A 300 7.35 -35.31 -11.42
CA ALA A 300 6.46 -34.90 -10.32
C ALA A 300 5.74 -36.12 -9.73
N ALA A 301 6.00 -36.43 -8.46
CA ALA A 301 5.35 -37.54 -7.76
C ALA A 301 3.90 -37.18 -7.43
N LYS A 302 2.99 -38.14 -7.62
CA LYS A 302 1.58 -38.04 -7.25
C LYS A 302 1.42 -37.77 -5.75
N CYS A 303 0.51 -36.87 -5.39
CA CYS A 303 0.19 -36.53 -3.99
C CYS A 303 -0.73 -37.60 -3.37
N THR A 304 -0.27 -38.22 -2.28
CA THR A 304 -1.04 -39.23 -1.52
C THR A 304 -1.77 -38.63 -0.31
N SER A 305 -1.34 -37.46 0.16
CA SER A 305 -2.02 -36.61 1.14
C SER A 305 -1.96 -35.17 0.65
N TYR A 306 -3.08 -34.46 0.71
CA TYR A 306 -3.09 -33.05 0.36
C TYR A 306 -4.11 -32.23 1.15
N THR A 307 -3.83 -30.92 1.24
CA THR A 307 -4.73 -29.93 1.84
C THR A 307 -5.11 -28.87 0.81
N ILE A 308 -6.41 -28.69 0.59
CA ILE A 308 -6.98 -27.56 -0.16
C ILE A 308 -7.21 -26.44 0.84
N ILE A 309 -6.50 -25.33 0.68
CA ILE A 309 -6.67 -24.12 1.49
C ILE A 309 -7.60 -23.18 0.73
N ASN A 310 -8.83 -23.05 1.21
CA ASN A 310 -9.89 -22.21 0.66
C ASN A 310 -9.89 -20.84 1.38
N THR A 311 -9.68 -19.76 0.63
CA THR A 311 -9.80 -18.39 1.14
C THR A 311 -10.98 -17.66 0.50
N ARG A 312 -12.00 -17.39 1.31
CA ARG A 312 -13.31 -16.86 0.89
C ARG A 312 -13.29 -15.37 0.53
N GLY A 313 -14.34 -14.88 -0.12
CA GLY A 313 -14.52 -13.48 -0.49
C GLY A 313 -15.21 -12.62 0.58
N THR A 314 -15.23 -11.32 0.35
CA THR A 314 -15.84 -10.32 1.24
C THR A 314 -17.29 -10.66 1.59
N GLY A 315 -17.64 -10.61 2.88
CA GLY A 315 -19.01 -10.81 3.37
C GLY A 315 -19.47 -12.28 3.43
N GLU A 316 -18.67 -13.24 2.95
CA GLU A 316 -18.93 -14.65 3.17
C GLU A 316 -18.75 -15.01 4.66
N ILE A 317 -19.58 -15.91 5.17
CA ILE A 317 -19.46 -16.43 6.54
C ILE A 317 -18.21 -17.31 6.64
N GLN A 318 -17.52 -17.29 7.79
CA GLN A 318 -16.38 -18.16 8.05
C GLN A 318 -16.74 -19.63 7.76
N GLY A 319 -15.99 -20.25 6.85
CA GLY A 319 -16.29 -21.59 6.33
C GLY A 319 -15.88 -21.71 4.85
N PRO A 320 -16.35 -22.77 4.16
CA PRO A 320 -16.04 -22.97 2.74
C PRO A 320 -16.69 -21.90 1.87
N SER A 321 -15.88 -21.27 1.01
CA SER A 321 -16.35 -20.25 0.08
C SER A 321 -17.32 -20.91 -0.91
N ALA A 322 -18.40 -20.22 -1.24
CA ALA A 322 -19.33 -20.68 -2.26
C ALA A 322 -18.63 -20.93 -3.61
N GLY A 323 -17.56 -20.17 -3.90
CA GLY A 323 -16.82 -20.22 -5.16
C GLY A 323 -16.16 -21.55 -5.49
N PHE A 324 -15.95 -22.43 -4.50
CA PHE A 324 -15.19 -23.69 -4.70
C PHE A 324 -15.93 -24.95 -4.25
N ARG A 325 -17.16 -24.85 -3.72
CA ARG A 325 -17.84 -26.00 -3.09
C ARG A 325 -18.00 -27.19 -4.04
N THR A 326 -18.44 -26.91 -5.27
CA THR A 326 -18.69 -27.95 -6.28
C THR A 326 -17.38 -28.59 -6.72
N MET A 327 -16.38 -27.80 -7.11
CA MET A 327 -15.09 -28.35 -7.52
C MET A 327 -14.40 -29.12 -6.39
N ASN A 328 -14.45 -28.63 -5.14
CA ASN A 328 -13.82 -29.31 -4.01
C ASN A 328 -14.48 -30.65 -3.69
N SER A 329 -15.81 -30.74 -3.82
CA SER A 329 -16.51 -32.03 -3.71
C SER A 329 -16.10 -33.02 -4.82
N GLN A 330 -15.83 -32.53 -6.03
CA GLN A 330 -15.39 -33.38 -7.15
C GLN A 330 -13.91 -33.76 -7.07
N ILE A 331 -13.05 -32.87 -6.58
CA ILE A 331 -11.62 -33.12 -6.39
C ILE A 331 -11.43 -34.19 -5.31
N THR A 332 -12.09 -34.02 -4.15
CA THR A 332 -11.97 -34.95 -3.02
C THR A 332 -12.58 -36.32 -3.28
N SER A 333 -13.52 -36.44 -4.23
CA SER A 333 -14.03 -37.75 -4.68
C SER A 333 -13.12 -38.44 -5.69
N GLN A 334 -12.37 -37.69 -6.50
CA GLN A 334 -11.45 -38.22 -7.51
C GLN A 334 -10.04 -38.50 -6.97
N VAL A 335 -9.58 -37.73 -5.99
CA VAL A 335 -8.24 -37.86 -5.41
C VAL A 335 -8.38 -38.10 -3.90
N PRO A 336 -8.17 -39.35 -3.42
CA PRO A 336 -8.28 -39.65 -1.99
C PRO A 336 -7.15 -39.01 -1.19
N GLY A 337 -7.35 -38.86 0.13
CA GLY A 337 -6.37 -38.27 1.05
C GLY A 337 -6.45 -36.74 1.19
N GLY A 338 -7.49 -36.12 0.64
CA GLY A 338 -7.72 -34.68 0.69
C GLY A 338 -8.36 -34.17 1.98
N LYS A 339 -7.91 -33.00 2.43
CA LYS A 339 -8.50 -32.21 3.51
C LYS A 339 -8.82 -30.81 2.99
N ILE A 340 -9.85 -30.18 3.54
CA ILE A 340 -10.18 -28.78 3.23
C ILE A 340 -9.95 -27.94 4.48
N TYR A 341 -9.07 -26.95 4.36
CA TYR A 341 -8.85 -25.93 5.37
C TYR A 341 -9.46 -24.62 4.90
N ASN A 342 -10.29 -24.01 5.74
CA ASN A 342 -10.94 -22.74 5.43
C ASN A 342 -10.21 -21.62 6.17
N THR A 343 -9.49 -20.78 5.43
CA THR A 343 -8.69 -19.67 5.97
C THR A 343 -9.49 -18.84 6.96
N VAL A 344 -8.93 -18.63 8.14
CA VAL A 344 -9.56 -17.93 9.27
C VAL A 344 -9.18 -16.47 9.24
N TYR A 345 -10.13 -15.65 8.79
CA TYR A 345 -9.99 -14.19 8.78
C TYR A 345 -11.37 -13.51 8.67
N LEU A 346 -11.41 -12.19 8.84
CA LEU A 346 -12.67 -11.45 8.91
C LEU A 346 -13.49 -11.44 7.61
N ALA A 347 -12.84 -11.50 6.44
CA ALA A 347 -13.50 -11.26 5.15
C ALA A 347 -14.31 -9.95 5.13
N GLY A 348 -13.78 -8.90 5.75
CA GLY A 348 -14.44 -7.62 5.99
C GLY A 348 -14.45 -6.71 4.76
N TYR A 349 -15.36 -5.74 4.74
CA TYR A 349 -15.47 -4.77 3.62
C TYR A 349 -14.32 -3.75 3.57
N ASP A 350 -13.48 -3.68 4.60
CA ASP A 350 -12.27 -2.85 4.65
C ASP A 350 -11.15 -3.32 3.70
N GLN A 351 -11.34 -4.47 3.05
CA GLN A 351 -10.41 -5.09 2.10
C GLN A 351 -9.04 -5.48 2.69
N ASN A 352 -8.89 -5.44 4.02
CA ASN A 352 -7.67 -5.85 4.67
C ASN A 352 -7.61 -7.38 4.83
N SER A 353 -6.93 -8.04 3.90
CA SER A 353 -6.77 -9.49 3.88
C SER A 353 -5.48 -10.00 4.53
N ALA A 354 -4.72 -9.14 5.24
CA ALA A 354 -3.43 -9.52 5.81
C ALA A 354 -3.53 -10.70 6.79
N GLN A 355 -4.59 -10.76 7.60
CA GLN A 355 -4.85 -11.89 8.49
C GLN A 355 -5.04 -13.20 7.69
N GLY A 356 -5.77 -13.14 6.57
CA GLY A 356 -5.97 -14.29 5.69
C GLY A 356 -4.65 -14.76 5.07
N THR A 357 -3.82 -13.84 4.57
CA THR A 357 -2.48 -14.14 4.07
C THR A 357 -1.61 -14.85 5.11
N GLN A 358 -1.58 -14.35 6.35
CA GLN A 358 -0.78 -14.96 7.41
C GLN A 358 -1.32 -16.34 7.80
N ASP A 359 -2.63 -16.52 7.81
CA ASP A 359 -3.24 -17.80 8.16
C ASP A 359 -3.00 -18.89 7.10
N ILE A 360 -3.02 -18.55 5.80
CA ILE A 360 -2.60 -19.45 4.71
C ILE A 360 -1.16 -19.92 4.95
N ILE A 361 -0.23 -18.99 5.21
CA ILE A 361 1.19 -19.30 5.42
C ILE A 361 1.38 -20.15 6.69
N ARG A 362 0.66 -19.81 7.77
CA ARG A 362 0.67 -20.54 9.03
C ARG A 362 0.23 -21.98 8.80
N GLU A 363 -0.86 -22.20 8.07
CA GLU A 363 -1.40 -23.53 7.84
C GLU A 363 -0.45 -24.41 7.03
N VAL A 364 0.09 -23.89 5.90
CA VAL A 364 1.07 -24.63 5.08
C VAL A 364 2.26 -25.07 5.94
N LYS A 365 2.83 -24.15 6.73
CA LYS A 365 3.99 -24.45 7.59
C LYS A 365 3.64 -25.43 8.71
N SER A 366 2.48 -25.27 9.33
CA SER A 366 2.01 -26.12 10.42
C SER A 366 1.82 -27.56 9.96
N VAL A 367 1.17 -27.76 8.82
CA VAL A 367 0.94 -29.10 8.27
C VAL A 367 2.26 -29.73 7.83
N LEU A 368 3.14 -29.00 7.14
CA LEU A 368 4.45 -29.51 6.73
C LEU A 368 5.37 -29.91 7.89
N ALA A 369 5.23 -29.25 9.05
CA ALA A 369 5.97 -29.63 10.25
C ALA A 369 5.58 -31.04 10.75
N SER A 370 4.32 -31.44 10.52
CA SER A 370 3.80 -32.76 10.91
C SER A 370 3.86 -33.80 9.79
N ASN A 371 3.71 -33.38 8.54
CA ASN A 371 3.75 -34.20 7.35
C ASN A 371 4.55 -33.48 6.24
N PRO A 372 5.87 -33.69 6.16
CA PRO A 372 6.72 -33.04 5.16
C PRO A 372 6.39 -33.38 3.70
N SER A 373 5.60 -34.44 3.48
CA SER A 373 5.16 -34.89 2.16
C SER A 373 3.79 -34.36 1.73
N GLU A 374 3.11 -33.58 2.59
CA GLU A 374 1.80 -33.01 2.28
C GLU A 374 1.87 -32.07 1.07
N CYS A 375 0.96 -32.25 0.12
CA CYS A 375 0.75 -31.31 -0.98
C CYS A 375 -0.30 -30.26 -0.63
N PHE A 376 -0.20 -29.09 -1.24
CA PHE A 376 -1.19 -28.02 -1.08
C PHE A 376 -1.76 -27.54 -2.40
N ILE A 377 -3.04 -27.19 -2.35
CA ILE A 377 -3.73 -26.39 -3.37
C ILE A 377 -4.23 -25.13 -2.67
N LEU A 378 -3.95 -23.96 -3.25
CA LEU A 378 -4.43 -22.69 -2.71
C LEU A 378 -5.56 -22.16 -3.58
N GLU A 379 -6.70 -21.89 -2.96
CA GLU A 379 -7.90 -21.37 -3.62
C GLU A 379 -8.23 -20.00 -3.04
N GLY A 380 -8.54 -19.03 -3.89
CA GLY A 380 -8.86 -17.67 -3.46
C GLY A 380 -9.94 -17.03 -4.33
N TYR A 381 -10.97 -16.48 -3.69
CA TYR A 381 -12.05 -15.77 -4.35
C TYR A 381 -12.14 -14.31 -3.91
N SER A 382 -12.20 -13.37 -4.85
CA SER A 382 -12.35 -11.94 -4.55
C SER A 382 -11.23 -11.46 -3.61
N GLN A 383 -11.56 -10.87 -2.46
CA GLN A 383 -10.58 -10.54 -1.41
C GLN A 383 -9.69 -11.72 -0.99
N GLY A 384 -10.21 -12.95 -1.00
CA GLY A 384 -9.44 -14.15 -0.72
C GLY A 384 -8.43 -14.50 -1.81
N ALA A 385 -8.67 -14.12 -3.06
CA ALA A 385 -7.69 -14.23 -4.14
C ALA A 385 -6.51 -13.29 -3.87
N ALA A 386 -6.79 -12.04 -3.50
CA ALA A 386 -5.75 -11.09 -3.11
C ALA A 386 -4.91 -11.60 -1.91
N ALA A 387 -5.58 -12.18 -0.90
CA ALA A 387 -4.92 -12.81 0.25
C ALA A 387 -3.97 -13.95 -0.17
N THR A 388 -4.43 -14.81 -1.09
CA THR A 388 -3.68 -15.94 -1.63
C THR A 388 -2.47 -15.46 -2.44
N VAL A 389 -2.65 -14.50 -3.36
CA VAL A 389 -1.56 -13.90 -4.14
C VAL A 389 -0.49 -13.30 -3.22
N ASN A 390 -0.90 -12.57 -2.18
CA ASN A 390 0.03 -12.01 -1.18
C ASN A 390 0.80 -13.11 -0.42
N ALA A 391 0.19 -14.27 -0.18
CA ALA A 391 0.86 -15.42 0.45
C ALA A 391 1.92 -16.06 -0.45
N LEU A 392 1.72 -16.08 -1.78
CA LEU A 392 2.66 -16.69 -2.74
C LEU A 392 4.07 -16.11 -2.65
N SER A 393 4.19 -14.81 -2.39
CA SER A 393 5.48 -14.12 -2.22
C SER A 393 6.28 -14.59 -1.00
N GLN A 394 5.62 -15.20 -0.02
CA GLN A 394 6.18 -15.62 1.26
C GLN A 394 6.35 -17.15 1.38
N LEU A 395 5.77 -17.92 0.46
CA LEU A 395 5.89 -19.37 0.38
C LEU A 395 7.13 -19.76 -0.44
N THR A 396 8.27 -19.89 0.23
CA THR A 396 9.57 -20.22 -0.39
C THR A 396 10.09 -21.58 0.08
N GLY A 397 11.03 -22.18 -0.66
CA GLY A 397 11.65 -23.46 -0.31
C GLY A 397 10.61 -24.59 -0.25
N SER A 398 10.74 -25.49 0.72
CA SER A 398 9.85 -26.64 0.89
C SER A 398 8.36 -26.27 0.97
N ALA A 399 8.03 -25.14 1.60
CA ALA A 399 6.65 -24.64 1.64
C ALA A 399 6.12 -24.25 0.24
N GLY A 400 6.96 -23.61 -0.58
CA GLY A 400 6.61 -23.28 -1.96
C GLY A 400 6.59 -24.50 -2.88
N ASP A 401 7.43 -25.50 -2.63
CA ASP A 401 7.50 -26.75 -3.41
C ASP A 401 6.33 -27.68 -3.11
N ALA A 402 5.80 -27.63 -1.89
CA ALA A 402 4.63 -28.38 -1.47
C ALA A 402 3.33 -27.90 -2.13
N VAL A 403 3.23 -26.62 -2.49
CA VAL A 403 2.08 -26.08 -3.22
C VAL A 403 2.15 -26.48 -4.69
N LYS A 404 1.22 -27.35 -5.10
CA LYS A 404 1.18 -27.93 -6.45
C LYS A 404 0.35 -27.10 -7.43
N GLY A 405 -0.63 -26.35 -6.92
CA GLY A 405 -1.53 -25.54 -7.72
C GLY A 405 -2.09 -24.36 -6.94
N VAL A 406 -2.36 -23.27 -7.66
CA VAL A 406 -3.09 -22.11 -7.17
C VAL A 406 -4.25 -21.86 -8.13
N PHE A 407 -5.47 -21.74 -7.62
CA PHE A 407 -6.67 -21.51 -8.42
C PHE A 407 -7.40 -20.28 -7.87
N LEU A 408 -7.45 -19.22 -8.68
CA LEU A 408 -8.02 -17.93 -8.29
C LEU A 408 -9.27 -17.65 -9.13
N ILE A 409 -10.26 -17.02 -8.51
CA ILE A 409 -11.46 -16.52 -9.19
C ILE A 409 -11.74 -15.08 -8.77
N GLY A 410 -12.01 -14.22 -9.74
CA GLY A 410 -12.32 -12.81 -9.48
C GLY A 410 -11.21 -12.07 -8.73
N ASP A 411 -9.94 -12.29 -9.09
CA ASP A 411 -8.79 -11.71 -8.40
C ASP A 411 -8.70 -10.17 -8.56
N PRO A 412 -8.78 -9.38 -7.47
CA PRO A 412 -8.53 -7.94 -7.53
C PRO A 412 -7.12 -7.61 -8.02
N LEU A 413 -6.14 -8.50 -7.82
CA LEU A 413 -4.74 -8.34 -8.22
C LEU A 413 -4.45 -8.92 -9.62
N HIS A 414 -5.48 -9.30 -10.40
CA HIS A 414 -5.35 -9.83 -11.76
C HIS A 414 -4.52 -8.88 -12.62
N LYS A 415 -3.41 -9.36 -13.20
CA LYS A 415 -2.50 -8.55 -14.01
C LYS A 415 -2.54 -8.95 -15.47
N SER A 416 -2.66 -7.95 -16.33
CA SER A 416 -2.72 -8.14 -17.78
C SER A 416 -1.52 -8.93 -18.33
N GLY A 417 -1.81 -9.92 -19.16
CA GLY A 417 -0.84 -10.62 -20.00
C GLY A 417 -0.19 -11.85 -19.37
N LEU A 418 -0.50 -12.20 -18.11
CA LEU A 418 0.07 -13.39 -17.50
C LEU A 418 -0.46 -14.68 -18.17
N ALA A 419 0.41 -15.68 -18.30
CA ALA A 419 0.08 -16.93 -18.98
C ALA A 419 -0.93 -17.81 -18.21
N CYS A 420 -1.12 -17.55 -16.91
CA CYS A 420 -2.10 -18.22 -16.05
C CYS A 420 -3.51 -17.63 -16.19
N ASN A 421 -3.69 -16.49 -16.86
CA ASN A 421 -4.96 -15.80 -16.96
C ASN A 421 -5.85 -16.46 -18.01
N VAL A 422 -7.07 -16.81 -17.59
CA VAL A 422 -8.09 -17.37 -18.47
C VAL A 422 -9.47 -16.80 -18.13
N ASP A 423 -10.39 -16.87 -19.09
CA ASP A 423 -11.82 -16.78 -18.77
C ASP A 423 -12.36 -18.11 -18.23
N ASN A 424 -13.63 -18.13 -17.80
CA ASN A 424 -14.24 -19.33 -17.24
C ASN A 424 -14.31 -20.52 -18.19
N ASN A 425 -14.17 -20.31 -19.50
CA ASN A 425 -14.13 -21.38 -20.49
C ASN A 425 -12.70 -21.84 -20.81
N GLY A 426 -11.69 -21.34 -20.09
CA GLY A 426 -10.28 -21.58 -20.38
C GLY A 426 -9.77 -20.78 -21.58
N GLY A 427 -10.57 -19.83 -22.07
CA GLY A 427 -10.22 -18.92 -23.17
C GLY A 427 -9.36 -17.75 -22.69
N THR A 428 -9.13 -16.79 -23.59
CA THR A 428 -8.22 -15.65 -23.35
C THR A 428 -8.92 -14.30 -23.36
N THR A 429 -10.25 -14.27 -23.29
CA THR A 429 -11.02 -13.00 -23.39
C THR A 429 -10.69 -12.01 -22.28
N THR A 430 -10.26 -12.49 -21.11
CA THR A 430 -9.81 -11.70 -19.96
C THR A 430 -8.31 -11.85 -19.69
N LYS A 431 -7.52 -12.31 -20.68
CA LYS A 431 -6.07 -12.46 -20.50
C LYS A 431 -5.34 -11.12 -20.32
N ASN A 432 -5.75 -10.12 -21.10
CA ASN A 432 -5.08 -8.82 -21.21
C ASN A 432 -5.88 -7.69 -20.54
N VAL A 433 -6.41 -7.95 -19.35
CA VAL A 433 -7.16 -6.98 -18.54
C VAL A 433 -6.50 -6.88 -17.16
N ASN A 434 -6.85 -5.85 -16.39
CA ASN A 434 -6.36 -5.66 -15.04
C ASN A 434 -7.52 -5.69 -14.06
N GLY A 435 -7.26 -6.17 -12.84
CA GLY A 435 -8.15 -6.06 -11.70
C GLY A 435 -8.06 -4.71 -10.99
N LEU A 436 -8.99 -4.47 -10.07
CA LEU A 436 -9.13 -3.19 -9.34
C LEU A 436 -7.87 -2.80 -8.54
N GLU A 437 -7.11 -3.78 -8.07
CA GLU A 437 -5.92 -3.59 -7.23
C GLU A 437 -4.62 -3.84 -8.00
N ALA A 438 -4.67 -4.16 -9.30
CA ALA A 438 -3.51 -4.51 -10.11
C ALA A 438 -2.40 -3.43 -10.14
N PHE A 439 -2.76 -2.14 -10.02
CA PHE A 439 -1.82 -1.02 -10.02
C PHE A 439 -1.04 -0.90 -8.69
N GLY A 440 -1.65 -1.29 -7.57
CA GLY A 440 -1.01 -1.29 -6.24
C GLY A 440 -0.42 -2.65 -5.83
N GLY A 441 -0.84 -3.73 -6.50
CA GLY A 441 -0.43 -5.10 -6.24
C GLY A 441 0.80 -5.55 -7.01
N ALA A 442 1.59 -6.45 -6.40
CA ALA A 442 2.64 -7.16 -7.13
C ALA A 442 2.05 -8.12 -8.19
N GLY A 443 0.83 -8.61 -7.99
CA GLY A 443 0.20 -9.68 -8.79
C GLY A 443 0.84 -11.04 -8.51
N ILE A 444 0.48 -12.06 -9.30
CA ILE A 444 1.04 -13.40 -9.18
C ILE A 444 2.55 -13.37 -9.50
N PRO A 445 3.45 -13.80 -8.59
CA PRO A 445 4.88 -13.75 -8.85
C PRO A 445 5.30 -14.71 -9.98
N GLN A 446 6.33 -14.33 -10.74
CA GLN A 446 6.72 -15.01 -11.98
C GLN A 446 6.93 -16.54 -11.84
N ASN A 447 7.51 -16.99 -10.72
CA ASN A 447 7.78 -18.40 -10.45
C ASN A 447 6.53 -19.23 -10.11
N TRP A 448 5.38 -18.58 -9.89
CA TRP A 448 4.11 -19.23 -9.60
C TRP A 448 3.20 -19.39 -10.83
N ILE A 449 3.43 -18.62 -11.89
CA ILE A 449 2.57 -18.56 -13.09
C ILE A 449 2.32 -19.96 -13.69
N SER A 450 3.35 -20.81 -13.80
CA SER A 450 3.24 -22.14 -14.43
C SER A 450 2.37 -23.14 -13.64
N ARG A 451 2.04 -22.82 -12.39
CA ARG A 451 1.20 -23.61 -11.51
C ARG A 451 0.03 -22.82 -10.92
N THR A 452 -0.30 -21.70 -11.53
CA THR A 452 -1.47 -20.90 -11.19
C THR A 452 -2.46 -20.95 -12.34
N LEU A 453 -3.75 -20.91 -12.03
CA LEU A 453 -4.82 -20.63 -12.96
C LEU A 453 -5.66 -19.50 -12.36
N ASP A 454 -5.64 -18.34 -13.01
CA ASP A 454 -6.34 -17.14 -12.56
C ASP A 454 -7.53 -16.90 -13.49
N VAL A 455 -8.71 -17.22 -12.98
CA VAL A 455 -9.95 -17.26 -13.76
C VAL A 455 -10.72 -15.96 -13.52
N CYS A 456 -10.80 -15.15 -14.57
CA CYS A 456 -11.58 -13.92 -14.56
C CYS A 456 -12.71 -14.03 -15.58
N ILE A 457 -13.97 -14.05 -15.14
CA ILE A 457 -15.08 -14.08 -16.10
C ILE A 457 -15.17 -12.75 -16.83
N PHE A 458 -15.33 -12.79 -18.14
CA PHE A 458 -15.50 -11.60 -18.98
C PHE A 458 -16.56 -10.67 -18.40
N GLY A 459 -16.16 -9.42 -18.13
CA GLY A 459 -17.03 -8.40 -17.54
C GLY A 459 -17.14 -8.45 -16.01
N ASP A 460 -16.42 -9.32 -15.29
CA ASP A 460 -16.26 -9.21 -13.84
C ASP A 460 -15.45 -7.97 -13.49
N GLY A 461 -16.11 -6.96 -12.93
CA GLY A 461 -15.49 -5.65 -12.67
C GLY A 461 -14.45 -5.61 -11.56
N VAL A 462 -14.19 -6.74 -10.88
CA VAL A 462 -13.13 -6.85 -9.88
C VAL A 462 -11.80 -7.27 -10.49
N CYS A 463 -11.81 -8.23 -11.42
CA CYS A 463 -10.60 -8.74 -12.10
C CYS A 463 -10.45 -8.22 -13.54
N ASP A 464 -11.51 -7.64 -14.11
CA ASP A 464 -11.59 -7.07 -15.46
C ASP A 464 -12.21 -5.68 -15.40
N THR A 465 -11.38 -4.68 -15.09
CA THR A 465 -11.81 -3.27 -15.09
C THR A 465 -11.99 -2.69 -16.50
N THR A 466 -11.69 -3.46 -17.55
CA THR A 466 -11.87 -3.01 -18.94
C THR A 466 -13.31 -3.20 -19.38
N HIS A 467 -13.92 -4.33 -19.04
CA HIS A 467 -15.27 -4.68 -19.48
C HIS A 467 -16.31 -4.69 -18.34
N GLY A 468 -15.87 -4.65 -17.08
CA GLY A 468 -16.74 -4.62 -15.90
C GLY A 468 -16.51 -3.41 -15.00
N PHE A 469 -17.37 -3.24 -13.99
CA PHE A 469 -17.21 -2.21 -12.97
C PHE A 469 -17.54 -2.73 -11.57
N GLY A 470 -16.51 -2.85 -10.72
CA GLY A 470 -16.67 -3.24 -9.32
C GLY A 470 -17.26 -4.65 -9.14
N ILE A 471 -17.85 -4.88 -7.97
CA ILE A 471 -18.62 -6.09 -7.70
C ILE A 471 -19.93 -6.01 -8.50
N ASN A 472 -20.09 -6.91 -9.47
CA ASN A 472 -21.26 -7.00 -10.33
C ASN A 472 -21.76 -8.45 -10.46
N ALA A 473 -22.77 -8.69 -11.30
CA ALA A 473 -23.37 -10.02 -11.46
C ALA A 473 -22.32 -11.07 -11.89
N GLN A 474 -21.39 -10.68 -12.76
CA GLN A 474 -20.32 -11.54 -13.23
C GLN A 474 -19.38 -11.95 -12.10
N HIS A 475 -19.05 -11.02 -11.19
CA HIS A 475 -18.24 -11.34 -10.01
C HIS A 475 -18.91 -12.38 -9.10
N LEU A 476 -20.23 -12.37 -9.00
CA LEU A 476 -20.98 -13.25 -8.10
C LEU A 476 -21.34 -14.62 -8.71
N GLN A 477 -21.02 -14.87 -9.97
CA GLN A 477 -21.51 -16.06 -10.69
C GLN A 477 -20.64 -17.31 -10.52
N TYR A 478 -19.36 -17.18 -10.15
CA TYR A 478 -18.41 -18.32 -10.05
C TYR A 478 -18.93 -19.54 -9.29
N PRO A 479 -19.66 -19.41 -8.15
CA PRO A 479 -20.19 -20.56 -7.41
C PRO A 479 -21.09 -21.48 -8.25
N ASN A 480 -21.86 -20.90 -9.17
CA ASN A 480 -22.87 -21.60 -9.98
C ASN A 480 -22.47 -21.73 -11.45
N ASP A 481 -21.31 -21.19 -11.84
CA ASP A 481 -20.80 -21.30 -13.20
C ASP A 481 -20.12 -22.67 -13.42
N ALA A 482 -20.83 -23.57 -14.11
CA ALA A 482 -20.35 -24.93 -14.35
C ALA A 482 -19.00 -24.98 -15.09
N ALA A 483 -18.73 -24.00 -15.98
CA ALA A 483 -17.47 -23.92 -16.72
C ALA A 483 -16.29 -23.69 -15.75
N THR A 484 -16.40 -22.68 -14.87
CA THR A 484 -15.41 -22.41 -13.81
C THR A 484 -15.22 -23.63 -12.90
N GLN A 485 -16.31 -24.25 -12.42
CA GLN A 485 -16.22 -25.40 -11.52
C GLN A 485 -15.50 -26.59 -12.18
N ASN A 486 -15.85 -26.91 -13.43
CA ASN A 486 -15.20 -27.99 -14.18
C ASN A 486 -13.72 -27.71 -14.48
N LEU A 487 -13.40 -26.45 -14.81
CA LEU A 487 -12.04 -26.00 -15.09
C LEU A 487 -11.16 -26.14 -13.83
N GLY A 488 -11.67 -25.70 -12.68
CA GLY A 488 -11.01 -25.84 -11.38
C GLY A 488 -10.77 -27.31 -11.00
N THR A 489 -11.81 -28.15 -11.08
CA THR A 489 -11.68 -29.60 -10.84
C THR A 489 -10.59 -30.21 -11.71
N THR A 490 -10.63 -29.96 -13.02
CA THR A 490 -9.68 -30.54 -13.99
C THR A 490 -8.25 -30.09 -13.70
N PHE A 491 -8.06 -28.80 -13.43
CA PHE A 491 -6.76 -28.23 -13.11
C PHE A 491 -6.18 -28.85 -11.83
N VAL A 492 -6.96 -28.86 -10.74
CA VAL A 492 -6.48 -29.34 -9.44
C VAL A 492 -6.20 -30.85 -9.45
N VAL A 493 -7.10 -31.66 -10.02
CA VAL A 493 -6.89 -33.11 -10.15
C VAL A 493 -5.61 -33.42 -10.93
N LYS A 494 -5.32 -32.66 -11.99
CA LYS A 494 -4.07 -32.78 -12.74
C LYS A 494 -2.86 -32.43 -11.87
N LYS A 495 -2.89 -31.31 -11.15
CA LYS A 495 -1.77 -30.88 -10.28
C LYS A 495 -1.48 -31.86 -9.14
N LEU A 496 -2.50 -32.55 -8.62
CA LEU A 496 -2.34 -33.55 -7.57
C LEU A 496 -1.84 -34.91 -8.08
N ASN A 497 -2.13 -35.28 -9.34
CA ASN A 497 -1.73 -36.57 -9.90
C ASN A 497 -0.34 -36.59 -10.57
N GLY A 498 0.28 -35.43 -10.78
CA GLY A 498 1.59 -35.30 -11.43
C GLY A 498 1.49 -34.90 -12.89
#